data_AF-A0A5T6M2G7-F1
#
_entry.id   AF-A0A5T6M2G7-F1
#
_cell.length_a   1.000
_cell.length_b   1.000
_cell.length_c   1.000
_cell.angle_alpha   90.00
_cell.angle_beta   90.00
_cell.angle_gamma   90.00
#
_symmetry.space_group_name_H-M   'P 1'
#
loop_
_entity.id
_entity.type
_entity.pdbx_description
1 polymer ?
#
loop_
_entity_poly.entity_id
_entity_poly.type
_entity_poly.pdbx_seq_one_letter_code
_entity_poly.pdbx_strand_id
1 'polypeptide(L)' 'WILVPLQAIIGGIAQWYFSSTLGISGVLLGLIISFALTVFWGLPLTYLIKANKG' A
#
# COMPACT_ATOMS: atom_id res chain seq x y z
N TRP A 1 -12.21 5.89 2.17
CA TRP A 1 -12.67 4.50 2.40
C TRP A 1 -12.19 3.50 1.35
N ILE A 2 -12.07 3.85 0.05
CA ILE A 2 -11.54 2.94 -1.00
C ILE A 2 -10.04 2.62 -0.89
N LEU A 3 -9.25 3.47 -0.23
CA LEU A 3 -7.81 3.26 -0.06
C LEU A 3 -7.45 1.98 0.71
N VAL A 4 -8.25 1.60 1.69
CA VAL A 4 -7.98 0.46 2.58
C VAL A 4 -8.05 -0.89 1.82
N PRO A 5 -9.11 -1.20 1.05
CA PRO A 5 -9.13 -2.42 0.26
C PRO A 5 -8.06 -2.42 -0.84
N LEU A 6 -7.75 -1.26 -1.43
CA LEU A 6 -6.67 -1.15 -2.41
C LEU A 6 -5.28 -1.46 -1.79
N GLN A 7 -5.00 -0.94 -0.59
CA GLN A 7 -3.79 -1.24 0.17
C GLN A 7 -3.69 -2.74 0.48
N ALA A 8 -4.81 -3.38 0.86
CA ALA A 8 -4.83 -4.81 1.16
C ALA A 8 -4.49 -5.67 -0.07
N ILE A 9 -5.02 -5.31 -1.24
CA ILE A 9 -4.71 -6.01 -2.51
C ILE A 9 -3.24 -5.81 -2.88
N ILE A 10 -2.75 -4.57 -2.87
CA ILE A 10 -1.35 -4.25 -3.18
C ILE A 10 -0.41 -4.94 -2.19
N GLY A 11 -0.76 -4.92 -0.91
CA GLY A 11 -0.01 -5.60 0.16
C GLY A 11 0.05 -7.10 -0.02
N GLY A 12 -1.09 -7.75 -0.31
CA GLY A 12 -1.14 -9.18 -0.57
C GLY A 12 -0.29 -9.60 -1.77
N ILE A 13 -0.34 -8.84 -2.88
CA ILE A 13 0.46 -9.11 -4.08
C ILE A 13 1.95 -8.93 -3.80
N ALA A 14 2.33 -7.83 -3.14
CA ALA A 14 3.73 -7.55 -2.81
C ALA A 14 4.29 -8.61 -1.84
N GLN A 15 3.52 -8.99 -0.81
CA GLN A 15 3.90 -10.05 0.12
C GLN A 15 4.04 -11.38 -0.58
N TRP A 16 3.10 -11.76 -1.45
CA TRP A 16 3.18 -13.00 -2.21
C TRP A 16 4.47 -13.05 -3.05
N TYR A 17 4.74 -11.97 -3.80
CA TYR A 17 5.91 -11.87 -4.67
C TYR A 17 7.22 -11.93 -3.88
N PHE A 18 7.36 -11.10 -2.85
CA PHE A 18 8.59 -11.05 -2.06
C PHE A 18 8.76 -12.28 -1.15
N SER A 19 7.67 -12.93 -0.71
CA SER A 19 7.77 -14.14 0.13
C SER A 19 8.42 -15.32 -0.59
N SER A 20 8.25 -15.42 -1.92
CA SER A 20 8.85 -16.52 -2.69
C SER A 20 10.38 -16.42 -2.75
N THR A 21 10.92 -15.20 -2.68
CA THR A 21 12.36 -14.94 -2.82
C THR A 21 13.06 -14.72 -1.48
N LEU A 22 12.39 -14.08 -0.52
CA LEU A 22 12.98 -13.62 0.76
C LEU A 22 12.33 -14.28 1.99
N GLY A 23 11.38 -15.19 1.80
CA GLY A 23 10.65 -15.85 2.89
C GLY A 23 9.88 -14.86 3.77
N ILE A 24 9.98 -15.01 5.09
CA ILE A 24 9.34 -14.11 6.08
C ILE A 24 9.78 -12.65 5.89
N SER A 25 11.06 -12.41 5.56
CA SER A 25 11.59 -11.06 5.35
C SER A 25 10.94 -10.39 4.15
N GLY A 26 10.55 -11.17 3.14
CA GLY A 26 9.80 -10.68 1.99
C GLY A 26 8.38 -10.26 2.33
N VAL A 27 7.71 -10.99 3.22
CA VAL A 27 6.39 -10.60 3.73
C VAL A 27 6.47 -9.26 4.45
N LEU A 28 7.45 -9.09 5.34
CA LEU A 28 7.67 -7.83 6.06
C LEU A 28 7.95 -6.67 5.09
N LEU A 29 8.82 -6.87 4.11
CA LEU A 29 9.11 -5.87 3.08
C LEU A 29 7.87 -5.51 2.25
N GLY A 30 7.09 -6.50 1.81
CA GLY A 30 5.84 -6.25 1.08
C GLY A 30 4.82 -5.45 1.90
N LEU A 31 4.75 -5.71 3.22
CA LEU A 31 3.90 -4.98 4.16
C LEU A 31 4.35 -3.52 4.32
N ILE A 32 5.66 -3.30 4.50
CA ILE A 32 6.25 -1.95 4.60
C ILE A 32 6.04 -1.16 3.31
N ILE A 33 6.29 -1.77 2.14
CA ILE A 33 6.11 -1.14 0.84
C ILE A 33 4.65 -0.75 0.60
N SER A 34 3.71 -1.63 0.94
CA SER A 34 2.27 -1.35 0.83
C SER A 34 1.85 -0.16 1.70
N PHE A 35 2.32 -0.11 2.95
CA PHE A 35 2.08 1.04 3.82
C PHE A 35 2.72 2.32 3.28
N ALA A 36 3.97 2.27 2.85
CA ALA A 36 4.68 3.43 2.30
C ALA A 36 3.94 4.00 1.08
N LEU A 37 3.54 3.17 0.11
CA LEU A 37 2.75 3.60 -1.05
C LEU A 37 1.44 4.28 -0.64
N THR A 38 0.75 3.72 0.37
CA THR A 38 -0.53 4.26 0.84
C THR A 38 -0.35 5.61 1.54
N VAL A 39 0.74 5.79 2.29
CA VAL A 39 1.04 7.05 3.01
C VAL A 39 1.61 8.13 2.10
N PHE A 40 2.59 7.80 1.26
CA PHE A 40 3.27 8.78 0.41
C PHE A 40 2.45 9.19 -0.82
N TRP A 41 1.60 8.30 -1.35
CA TRP A 41 0.75 8.62 -2.50
C TRP A 41 -0.72 8.61 -2.14
N GLY A 42 -1.24 7.52 -1.56
CA GLY A 42 -2.67 7.35 -1.33
C GLY A 42 -3.31 8.49 -0.53
N LEU A 43 -2.74 8.81 0.63
CA LEU A 43 -3.20 9.88 1.52
C LEU A 43 -3.14 11.28 0.89
N PRO A 44 -2.01 11.76 0.36
CA PRO A 44 -1.94 13.09 -0.25
C PRO A 44 -2.83 13.21 -1.49
N LEU A 45 -2.95 12.18 -2.33
CA LEU A 45 -3.91 12.21 -3.45
C LEU A 45 -5.34 12.40 -2.94
N THR A 46 -5.71 11.69 -1.88
CA THR A 46 -7.06 11.76 -1.31
C THR A 46 -7.32 13.10 -0.66
N TYR A 47 -6.32 13.68 0.02
CA TYR A 47 -6.40 15.03 0.58
C TYR A 47 -6.54 16.10 -0.51
N LEU A 48 -5.74 16.01 -1.58
CA LEU A 48 -5.82 16.93 -2.71
C LEU A 48 -7.18 16.85 -3.42
N ILE A 49 -7.69 15.64 -3.67
CA ILE A 49 -9.02 15.44 -4.27
C ILE A 49 -10.12 16.02 -3.37
N LYS A 50 -9.99 15.87 -2.05
CA LYS A 50 -10.95 16.44 -1.09
C LYS A 50 -10.85 17.96 -1.04
N ALA A 51 -9.66 18.54 -1.16
CA ALA A 51 -9.45 19.99 -1.21
C ALA A 51 -9.98 20.62 -2.50
N ASN A 52 -9.86 19.95 -3.65
CA ASN A 52 -10.34 20.44 -4.95
C ASN A 52 -11.86 20.34 -5.14
N LYS A 53 -12.55 19.61 -4.24
CA LYS A 53 -14.01 19.50 -4.22
C LYS A 53 -14.67 20.44 -3.20
N GLY A 54 -13.87 21.25 -2.49
CA GLY A 54 -14.33 22.23 -1.50
C GLY A 54 -14.52 23.61 -2.10
#